data_AF-A0AAV3S212-F1
#
_entry.id   AF-A0AAV3S212-F1
#
_cell.length_a   1.000
_cell.length_b   1.000
_cell.length_c   1.000
_cell.angle_alpha   90.00
_cell.angle_beta   90.00
_cell.angle_gamma   90.00
#
_symmetry.space_group_name_H-M   'P 1'
#
loop_
_entity.id
_entity.type
_entity.pdbx_description
1 polymer ?
#
loop_
_entity_poly.entity_id
_entity_poly.type
_entity_poly.pdbx_seq_one_letter_code
_entity_poly.pdbx_strand_id
1 'polypeptide(L)'
;MICSTGSKLKRYVFTDSQGNEVLAAIYASDIDVLCPMIQLYGVYDISNADVRLTDRKYQIISNQFQWNLRRHTSIRAVPFSRIPDVYKAGFHTADIMGVLIDADEVKEAKNDRDTVQHFTIMNPMKIPFCISVWNEMIPAVGNGLVQAAKNHSVVVAKRLAIKSYRTN
;
A
#
# COMPACT_ATOMS: atom_id res chain seq x y z
N MET A 1 11.47 8.52 8.46
CA MET A 1 11.80 8.19 7.06
C MET A 1 13.29 7.94 6.98
N ILE A 2 13.72 6.69 6.87
CA ILE A 2 15.12 6.35 6.58
C ILE A 2 15.09 5.54 5.30
N CYS A 3 15.47 6.17 4.19
CA CYS A 3 15.91 5.42 3.02
C CYS A 3 17.25 4.80 3.45
N SER A 4 17.27 3.51 3.78
CA SER A 4 18.52 2.88 4.16
C SER A 4 19.41 2.79 2.92
N THR A 5 20.53 3.51 2.96
CA THR A 5 21.66 3.32 2.06
C THR A 5 22.13 1.87 2.20
N GLY A 6 21.73 0.99 1.27
CA GLY A 6 22.14 -0.41 1.28
C GLY A 6 21.31 -1.41 0.47
N SER A 7 20.08 -1.09 0.05
CA SER A 7 19.31 -2.05 -0.75
C SER A 7 19.85 -2.13 -2.17
N LYS A 8 20.37 -3.28 -2.60
CA LYS A 8 20.82 -3.51 -3.99
C LYS A 8 19.68 -3.65 -5.00
N LEU A 9 18.47 -3.88 -4.48
CA LEU A 9 17.26 -4.17 -5.25
C LEU A 9 16.02 -3.67 -4.51
N LYS A 10 15.10 -3.04 -5.21
CA LYS A 10 13.72 -2.77 -4.76
C LYS A 10 12.76 -3.37 -5.79
N ARG A 11 11.67 -4.00 -5.32
CA ARG A 11 10.65 -4.58 -6.19
C ARG A 11 9.28 -3.98 -5.90
N TYR A 12 8.49 -3.82 -6.95
CA TYR A 12 7.09 -3.41 -6.92
C TYR A 12 6.27 -4.39 -7.76
N VAL A 13 5.01 -4.61 -7.37
CA VAL A 13 4.04 -5.26 -8.25
C VAL A 13 3.08 -4.17 -8.71
N PHE A 14 2.99 -3.97 -10.01
CA PHE A 14 1.97 -3.11 -10.60
C PHE A 14 0.86 -3.96 -11.15
N THR A 15 -0.37 -3.47 -11.02
CA THR A 15 -1.57 -4.11 -11.58
C THR A 15 -2.25 -3.07 -12.44
N ASP A 16 -2.56 -3.44 -13.69
CA ASP A 16 -3.27 -2.54 -14.59
C ASP A 16 -4.77 -2.52 -14.32
N SER A 17 -5.53 -1.90 -15.23
CA SER A 17 -6.96 -2.13 -15.27
C SER A 17 -7.17 -3.62 -15.43
N GLN A 18 -6.89 -4.30 -16.53
CA GLN A 18 -7.22 -5.71 -16.79
C GLN A 18 -6.95 -6.81 -15.73
N GLY A 19 -6.30 -6.52 -14.60
CA GLY A 19 -5.89 -7.46 -13.57
C GLY A 19 -4.54 -8.08 -13.91
N ASN A 20 -3.88 -7.56 -14.96
CA ASN A 20 -2.56 -7.99 -15.36
C ASN A 20 -1.56 -7.43 -14.36
N GLU A 21 -0.83 -8.33 -13.73
CA GLU A 21 0.25 -7.96 -12.83
C GLU A 21 1.58 -7.91 -13.60
N VAL A 22 2.47 -7.01 -13.21
CA VAL A 22 3.86 -7.01 -13.66
C VAL A 22 4.79 -6.72 -12.50
N LEU A 23 5.85 -7.52 -12.42
CA LEU A 23 6.92 -7.32 -11.45
C LEU A 23 7.84 -6.24 -11.99
N ALA A 24 8.05 -5.18 -11.22
CA ALA A 24 9.03 -4.15 -11.51
C ALA A 24 10.19 -4.22 -10.52
N ALA A 25 11.41 -4.06 -11.02
CA ALA A 25 12.64 -4.08 -10.25
C ALA A 25 13.47 -2.81 -10.50
N ILE A 26 14.03 -2.26 -9.44
CA ILE A 26 14.95 -1.13 -9.45
C ILE A 26 16.24 -1.57 -8.77
N TYR A 27 17.39 -1.30 -9.38
CA TYR A 27 18.68 -1.79 -8.92
C TYR A 27 19.61 -0.64 -8.52
N ALA A 28 20.37 -0.86 -7.45
CA ALA A 28 21.52 -0.03 -7.03
C ALA A 28 21.25 1.49 -7.14
N SER A 29 22.02 2.19 -7.97
CA SER A 29 22.01 3.66 -8.10
C SER A 29 20.75 4.26 -8.72
N ASP A 30 19.81 3.43 -9.20
CA ASP A 30 18.52 3.89 -9.70
C ASP A 30 17.47 3.96 -8.59
N ILE A 31 17.69 3.28 -7.46
CA ILE A 31 16.77 3.24 -6.31
C ILE A 31 16.59 4.63 -5.72
N ASP A 32 17.70 5.34 -5.48
CA ASP A 32 17.67 6.67 -4.85
C ASP A 32 16.94 7.71 -5.72
N VAL A 33 16.92 7.50 -7.04
CA VAL A 33 16.26 8.39 -8.00
C VAL A 33 14.79 8.05 -8.17
N LEU A 34 14.47 6.76 -8.35
CA LEU A 34 13.14 6.32 -8.80
C LEU A 34 12.22 5.94 -7.65
N CYS A 35 12.72 5.38 -6.55
CA CYS A 35 11.86 4.99 -5.42
C CYS A 35 11.07 6.15 -4.83
N PRO A 36 11.62 7.37 -4.66
CA PRO A 36 10.84 8.51 -4.17
C PRO A 36 9.66 8.90 -5.07
N MET A 37 9.70 8.54 -6.36
CA MET A 37 8.63 8.82 -7.32
C MET A 37 7.46 7.83 -7.20
N ILE A 38 7.67 6.68 -6.56
CA ILE A 38 6.71 5.58 -6.48
C ILE A 38 6.24 5.42 -5.03
N GLN A 39 5.01 5.83 -4.78
CA GLN A 39 4.28 5.61 -3.54
C GLN A 39 3.40 4.36 -3.67
N LEU A 40 3.30 3.60 -2.58
CA LEU A 40 2.42 2.45 -2.52
C LEU A 40 0.98 2.91 -2.77
N TYR A 41 0.22 2.14 -3.56
CA TYR A 41 -1.16 2.43 -3.98
C TYR A 41 -1.37 3.67 -4.87
N GLY A 42 -0.28 4.30 -5.34
CA GLY A 42 -0.32 5.32 -6.38
C GLY A 42 -0.68 4.73 -7.76
N VAL A 43 -1.21 5.57 -8.64
CA VAL A 43 -1.46 5.20 -10.05
C VAL A 43 -0.46 5.93 -10.92
N TYR A 44 0.13 5.21 -11.86
CA TYR A 44 1.22 5.71 -12.67
C TYR A 44 1.01 5.36 -14.14
N ASP A 45 1.29 6.32 -15.02
CA ASP A 45 1.68 6.00 -16.39
C ASP A 45 3.19 5.69 -16.35
N ILE A 46 3.56 4.44 -16.68
CA ILE A 46 4.95 3.99 -16.73
C ILE A 46 5.29 3.62 -18.17
N SER A 47 6.38 4.18 -18.70
CA SER A 47 6.83 3.90 -20.06
C SER A 47 8.35 3.84 -20.15
N ASN A 48 8.85 3.22 -21.22
CA ASN A 48 10.29 3.07 -21.47
C ASN A 48 11.01 2.28 -20.36
N ALA A 49 10.38 1.21 -19.86
CA ALA A 49 11.01 0.26 -18.97
C ALA A 49 11.67 -0.86 -19.77
N ASP A 50 12.83 -1.35 -19.32
CA ASP A 50 13.47 -2.52 -19.92
C ASP A 50 12.67 -3.77 -19.54
N VAL A 51 12.31 -4.61 -20.51
CA VAL A 51 11.56 -5.86 -20.24
C VAL A 51 12.50 -7.05 -20.28
N ARG A 52 12.43 -7.94 -19.28
CA ARG A 52 13.18 -9.19 -19.23
C ARG A 52 12.31 -10.37 -18.83
N LEU A 53 12.68 -11.56 -19.28
CA LEU A 53 12.09 -12.80 -18.77
C LEU A 53 12.57 -13.04 -17.34
N THR A 54 11.64 -13.40 -16.46
CA THR A 54 11.90 -13.74 -15.07
C THR A 54 12.11 -15.24 -14.96
N ASP A 55 13.25 -15.65 -14.42
CA ASP A 55 13.48 -17.06 -14.07
C ASP A 55 12.37 -17.56 -13.13
N ARG A 56 11.86 -18.77 -13.39
CA ARG A 56 10.75 -19.38 -12.61
C ARG A 56 10.99 -19.37 -11.10
N LYS A 57 12.24 -19.56 -10.65
CA LYS A 57 12.63 -19.53 -9.23
C LYS A 57 12.48 -18.16 -8.55
N TYR A 58 12.32 -17.08 -9.31
CA TYR A 58 12.16 -15.71 -8.82
C TYR A 58 10.79 -15.10 -9.19
N GLN A 59 9.92 -15.86 -9.85
CA GLN A 59 8.55 -15.45 -10.14
C GLN A 59 7.73 -15.45 -8.85
N ILE A 60 7.16 -14.30 -8.53
CA ILE A 60 6.24 -14.11 -7.38
C ILE A 60 4.82 -13.78 -7.83
N ILE A 61 4.61 -13.63 -9.14
CA ILE A 61 3.34 -13.38 -9.81
C ILE A 61 3.25 -14.28 -11.06
N SER A 62 2.06 -14.39 -11.65
CA SER A 62 1.81 -15.22 -12.83
C SER A 62 2.52 -14.73 -14.10
N ASN A 63 2.83 -13.42 -14.18
CA ASN A 63 3.50 -12.84 -15.32
C ASN A 63 4.99 -13.25 -15.37
N GLN A 64 5.39 -13.84 -16.50
CA GLN A 64 6.77 -14.27 -16.73
C GLN A 64 7.73 -13.13 -17.06
N PHE A 65 7.22 -11.92 -17.35
CA PHE A 65 8.05 -10.76 -17.68
C PHE A 65 8.20 -9.83 -16.46
N GLN A 66 9.42 -9.35 -16.27
CA GLN A 66 9.77 -8.33 -15.29
C GLN A 66 10.18 -7.04 -16.01
N TRP A 67 9.72 -5.91 -15.50
CA TRP A 67 10.19 -4.59 -15.87
C TRP A 67 11.38 -4.20 -15.01
N ASN A 68 12.48 -3.78 -15.63
CA ASN A 68 13.57 -3.12 -14.93
C ASN A 68 13.42 -1.62 -15.15
N LEU A 69 13.11 -0.90 -14.07
CA LEU A 69 12.99 0.54 -14.13
C LEU A 69 14.38 1.15 -13.99
N ARG A 70 14.71 2.06 -14.92
CA ARG A 70 15.99 2.74 -15.04
C ARG A 70 15.77 4.24 -15.12
N ARG A 71 16.83 5.04 -15.09
CA ARG A 71 16.72 6.52 -15.16
C ARG A 71 15.99 7.06 -16.39
N HIS A 72 15.98 6.29 -17.48
CA HIS A 72 15.26 6.65 -18.71
C HIS A 72 13.79 6.23 -18.71
N THR A 73 13.36 5.44 -17.71
CA THR A 73 11.97 5.04 -17.53
C THR A 73 11.18 6.26 -17.07
N SER A 74 10.14 6.60 -17.82
CA SER A 74 9.24 7.69 -17.47
C SER A 74 8.18 7.17 -16.49
N ILE A 75 8.09 7.77 -15.31
CA ILE A 75 7.10 7.44 -14.28
C ILE A 75 6.33 8.72 -13.97
N ARG A 76 5.05 8.74 -14.32
CA ARG A 76 4.18 9.90 -14.07
C ARG A 76 2.99 9.48 -13.22
N ALA A 77 2.86 10.07 -12.03
CA ALA A 77 1.67 9.89 -11.21
C ALA A 77 0.44 10.44 -11.94
N VAL A 78 -0.66 9.70 -11.90
CA VAL A 78 -1.93 10.09 -12.53
C VAL A 78 -3.09 9.96 -11.55
N PRO A 79 -4.19 10.69 -11.76
CA PRO A 79 -5.37 10.57 -10.91
C PRO A 79 -5.94 9.14 -10.97
N PHE A 80 -6.38 8.63 -9.82
CA PHE A 80 -6.99 7.30 -9.71
C PHE A 80 -8.25 7.12 -10.56
N SER A 81 -8.93 8.20 -10.92
CA SER A 81 -10.09 8.18 -11.83
C SER A 81 -9.77 7.59 -13.21
N ARG A 82 -8.48 7.43 -13.57
CA ARG A 82 -8.06 6.79 -14.82
C ARG A 82 -8.08 5.26 -14.78
N ILE A 83 -8.31 4.63 -13.63
CA ILE A 83 -8.52 3.18 -13.54
C ILE A 83 -10.02 2.88 -13.67
N PRO A 84 -10.46 2.04 -14.62
CA PRO A 84 -11.85 1.60 -14.77
C PRO A 84 -12.41 0.98 -13.48
N ASP A 85 -13.68 1.25 -13.20
CA ASP A 85 -14.35 0.86 -11.94
C ASP A 85 -14.31 -0.64 -11.64
N VAL A 86 -14.19 -1.49 -12.67
CA VAL A 86 -14.08 -2.95 -12.58
C VAL A 86 -12.91 -3.41 -11.71
N TYR A 87 -11.85 -2.61 -11.58
CA TYR A 87 -10.63 -2.97 -10.82
C TYR A 87 -10.56 -2.41 -9.42
N LYS A 88 -11.58 -1.65 -9.03
CA LYS A 88 -11.89 -1.43 -7.62
C LYS A 88 -12.45 -2.69 -6.97
N ALA A 89 -12.91 -3.67 -7.74
CA ALA A 89 -13.63 -4.86 -7.26
C ALA A 89 -12.74 -6.07 -6.92
N GLY A 90 -11.49 -6.15 -7.43
CA GLY A 90 -10.59 -7.29 -7.21
C GLY A 90 -9.84 -7.28 -5.86
N PHE A 91 -9.67 -6.09 -5.28
CA PHE A 91 -9.38 -5.95 -3.86
C PHE A 91 -10.71 -5.65 -3.19
N HIS A 92 -11.17 -6.46 -2.23
CA HIS A 92 -12.25 -6.02 -1.35
C HIS A 92 -11.71 -4.85 -0.54
N THR A 93 -11.84 -3.66 -1.10
CA THR A 93 -11.38 -2.43 -0.51
C THR A 93 -12.60 -1.57 -0.23
N ALA A 94 -12.64 -0.99 0.96
CA ALA A 94 -13.65 -0.04 1.32
C ALA A 94 -13.03 1.34 1.43
N ASP A 95 -13.73 2.33 0.87
CA ASP A 95 -13.60 3.70 1.30
C ASP A 95 -14.54 3.87 2.49
N ILE A 96 -14.00 4.31 3.63
CA ILE A 96 -14.81 4.52 4.83
C ILE A 96 -14.67 5.97 5.30
N MET A 97 -15.78 6.47 5.83
CA MET A 97 -15.83 7.72 6.55
C MET A 97 -16.52 7.48 7.86
N GLY A 98 -15.93 7.97 8.93
CA GLY A 98 -16.50 7.84 10.26
C GLY A 98 -15.75 8.68 11.27
N VAL A 99 -16.28 8.68 12.49
CA VAL A 99 -15.64 9.33 13.62
C VAL A 99 -14.66 8.35 14.24
N LEU A 100 -13.41 8.77 14.43
CA LEU A 100 -12.43 7.99 15.16
C LEU A 100 -12.74 8.08 16.65
N ILE A 101 -13.06 6.94 17.28
CA ILE A 101 -13.56 6.88 18.66
C ILE A 101 -12.45 6.50 19.62
N ASP A 102 -11.58 5.58 19.21
CA ASP A 102 -10.56 5.02 20.10
C ASP A 102 -9.33 4.55 19.34
N ALA A 103 -8.21 4.49 20.06
CA ALA A 103 -6.92 4.02 19.57
C ALA A 103 -6.26 3.12 20.62
N ASP A 104 -6.04 1.86 20.25
CA ASP A 104 -5.30 0.90 21.07
C ASP A 104 -3.82 1.31 21.20
N GLU A 105 -3.16 0.76 22.20
CA GLU A 105 -1.70 0.72 22.25
C GLU A 105 -1.12 -0.10 21.09
N VAL A 106 0.12 0.21 20.72
CA VAL A 106 0.86 -0.58 19.73
C VAL A 106 1.20 -1.95 20.34
N LYS A 107 0.90 -3.02 19.61
CA LYS A 107 1.14 -4.40 20.02
C LYS A 107 2.02 -5.11 19.00
N GLU A 108 2.80 -6.09 19.46
CA GLU A 108 3.45 -7.04 18.55
C GLU A 108 2.39 -8.02 18.01
N ALA A 109 2.43 -8.28 16.70
CA ALA A 109 1.58 -9.27 16.07
C ALA A 109 2.06 -10.68 16.44
N LYS A 110 1.18 -11.69 16.32
CA LYS A 110 1.45 -13.11 16.69
C LYS A 110 2.71 -13.74 16.05
N ASN A 111 3.32 -13.09 15.07
CA ASN A 111 4.53 -13.55 14.40
C ASN A 111 5.83 -12.93 14.98
N ASP A 112 5.73 -12.10 16.03
CA ASP A 112 6.80 -11.39 16.75
C ASP A 112 7.75 -10.58 15.84
N ARG A 113 7.33 -10.29 14.61
CA ARG A 113 8.10 -9.53 13.62
C ARG A 113 7.39 -8.27 13.17
N ASP A 114 6.06 -8.31 13.17
CA ASP A 114 5.24 -7.17 12.79
C ASP A 114 4.66 -6.51 14.03
N THR A 115 4.47 -5.20 13.96
CA THR A 115 3.74 -4.42 14.96
C THR A 115 2.43 -3.94 14.37
N VAL A 116 1.41 -3.87 15.20
CA VAL A 116 0.06 -3.44 14.81
C VAL A 116 -0.52 -2.51 15.85
N GLN A 117 -1.24 -1.50 15.38
CA GLN A 117 -2.07 -0.63 16.20
C GLN A 117 -3.50 -0.63 15.65
N HIS A 118 -4.47 -0.81 16.54
CA HIS A 118 -5.88 -0.86 16.18
C HIS A 118 -6.57 0.48 16.49
N PHE A 119 -7.51 0.86 15.63
CA PHE A 119 -8.30 2.07 15.77
C PHE A 119 -9.77 1.76 15.55
N THR A 120 -10.62 2.24 16.46
CA THR A 120 -12.07 2.07 16.35
C THR A 120 -12.68 3.28 15.67
N ILE A 121 -13.41 3.04 14.59
CA ILE A 121 -14.15 4.05 13.84
C ILE A 121 -15.64 3.73 13.90
N MET A 122 -16.46 4.75 14.15
CA MET A 122 -17.90 4.63 14.11
C MET A 122 -18.45 5.32 12.87
N ASN A 123 -19.24 4.59 12.08
CA ASN A 123 -19.91 5.16 10.92
C ASN A 123 -21.19 5.95 11.33
N PRO A 124 -21.83 6.69 10.41
CA PRO A 124 -23.07 7.41 10.71
C PRO A 124 -24.25 6.53 11.20
N MET A 125 -24.24 5.24 10.87
CA MET A 125 -25.23 4.27 11.34
C MET A 125 -24.92 3.74 12.76
N LYS A 126 -23.93 4.30 13.45
CA LYS A 126 -23.43 3.89 14.78
C LYS A 126 -22.89 2.46 14.82
N ILE A 127 -22.45 1.93 13.68
CA ILE A 127 -21.79 0.64 13.59
C ILE A 127 -20.27 0.87 13.74
N PRO A 128 -19.62 0.25 14.73
CA PRO A 128 -18.17 0.34 14.90
C PRO A 128 -17.43 -0.60 13.94
N PHE A 129 -16.28 -0.15 13.44
CA PHE A 129 -15.34 -0.92 12.63
C PHE A 129 -13.91 -0.69 13.13
N CYS A 130 -13.05 -1.69 12.97
CA CYS A 130 -11.64 -1.61 13.33
C CYS A 130 -10.78 -1.39 12.09
N ILE A 131 -9.91 -0.38 12.12
CA ILE A 131 -8.76 -0.27 11.22
C ILE A 131 -7.52 -0.77 11.95
N SER A 132 -6.72 -1.58 11.26
CA SER A 132 -5.38 -1.98 11.73
C SER A 132 -4.31 -1.26 10.93
N VAL A 133 -3.41 -0.55 11.61
CA VAL A 133 -2.22 0.09 11.03
C VAL A 133 -1.01 -0.73 11.42
N TRP A 134 -0.13 -1.04 10.45
CA TRP A 134 0.95 -2.02 10.62
C TRP A 134 2.33 -1.39 10.43
N ASN A 135 3.31 -1.87 11.18
CA ASN A 135 4.74 -1.64 10.99
C ASN A 135 5.08 -0.14 10.81
N GLU A 136 5.80 0.20 9.75
CA GLU A 136 6.26 1.56 9.45
C GLU A 136 5.12 2.57 9.25
N MET A 137 3.88 2.11 9.05
CA MET A 137 2.72 3.00 8.97
C MET A 137 2.31 3.55 10.34
N ILE A 138 2.65 2.88 11.44
CA ILE A 138 2.34 3.35 12.80
C ILE A 138 3.00 4.71 13.07
N PRO A 139 4.33 4.88 12.92
CA PRO A 139 4.94 6.19 13.08
C PRO A 139 4.57 7.17 11.95
N ALA A 140 4.19 6.69 10.76
CA ALA A 140 3.87 7.55 9.62
C ALA A 140 2.46 8.18 9.70
N VAL A 141 1.44 7.41 10.13
CA VAL A 141 0.04 7.85 10.19
C VAL A 141 -0.62 7.58 11.54
N GLY A 142 -0.19 6.55 12.27
CA GLY A 142 -0.78 6.13 13.55
C GLY A 142 -0.76 7.23 14.62
N ASN A 143 0.36 7.95 14.77
CA ASN A 143 0.45 9.06 15.74
C ASN A 143 -0.59 10.17 15.47
N GLY A 144 -0.85 10.46 14.19
CA GLY A 144 -1.89 11.43 13.80
C GLY A 144 -3.29 10.90 14.12
N LEU A 145 -3.53 9.61 13.89
CA LEU A 145 -4.79 8.95 14.24
C LEU A 145 -5.03 8.92 15.75
N VAL A 146 -4.01 8.70 16.58
CA VAL A 146 -4.15 8.75 18.05
C VAL A 146 -4.66 10.13 18.50
N GLN A 147 -4.13 11.21 17.92
CA GLN A 147 -4.61 12.57 18.22
C GLN A 147 -6.02 12.82 17.67
N ALA A 148 -6.32 12.32 16.47
CA ALA A 148 -7.65 12.38 15.90
C ALA A 148 -8.70 11.65 16.77
N ALA A 149 -8.33 10.54 17.43
CA ALA A 149 -9.21 9.77 18.31
C ALA A 149 -9.56 10.56 19.57
N LYS A 150 -8.54 11.17 20.21
CA LYS A 150 -8.73 12.06 21.37
C LYS A 150 -9.71 13.21 21.07
N ASN A 151 -9.64 13.74 19.86
CA ASN A 151 -10.47 14.84 19.40
C ASN A 151 -11.78 14.39 18.74
N HIS A 152 -12.08 13.10 18.68
CA HIS A 152 -13.25 12.54 17.99
C HIS A 152 -13.39 13.10 16.55
N SER A 153 -12.28 13.14 15.82
CA SER A 153 -12.23 13.72 14.49
C SER A 153 -12.87 12.79 13.45
N VAL A 154 -13.48 13.38 12.43
CA VAL A 154 -13.91 12.63 11.25
C VAL A 154 -12.68 12.23 10.45
N VAL A 155 -12.58 10.94 10.13
CA VAL A 155 -11.53 10.38 9.29
C VAL A 155 -12.15 9.83 8.02
N VAL A 156 -11.52 10.14 6.90
CA VAL A 156 -11.81 9.54 5.60
C VAL A 156 -10.62 8.65 5.25
N ALA A 157 -10.86 7.34 5.19
CA ALA A 157 -9.85 6.37 4.82
C ALA A 157 -10.24 5.74 3.48
N LYS A 158 -9.30 5.74 2.54
CA LYS A 158 -9.54 5.31 1.16
C LYS A 158 -8.83 3.99 0.89
N ARG A 159 -9.51 3.09 0.20
CA ARG A 159 -9.01 1.77 -0.22
C ARG A 159 -8.44 0.93 0.91
N LEU A 160 -9.14 0.88 2.04
CA LEU A 160 -8.76 -0.03 3.13
C LEU A 160 -9.00 -1.47 2.70
N ALA A 161 -7.98 -2.31 2.84
CA ALA A 161 -8.14 -3.74 2.62
C ALA A 161 -9.13 -4.32 3.64
N ILE A 162 -10.22 -4.90 3.15
CA ILE A 162 -11.22 -5.58 3.97
C ILE A 162 -10.70 -6.98 4.27
N LYS A 163 -10.53 -7.29 5.56
CA LYS A 163 -10.32 -8.66 6.04
C LYS A 163 -11.51 -9.05 6.92
N SER A 164 -12.14 -10.18 6.62
CA SER A 164 -13.11 -10.81 7.52
C SER A 164 -12.36 -11.47 8.67
N TYR A 165 -12.29 -10.81 9.82
CA TYR A 165 -11.86 -11.45 11.05
C TYR A 165 -12.95 -12.45 11.47
N ARG A 166 -12.67 -13.75 11.36
CA ARG A 166 -13.43 -14.76 12.10
C ARG A 166 -12.93 -14.75 13.54
N THR A 167 -13.74 -14.24 14.46
CA THR A 167 -13.63 -14.59 15.88
C THR A 167 -14.03 -16.06 16.01
N ASN A 168 -13.04 -16.94 16.15
CA ASN A 168 -13.25 -18.23 16.81
C ASN A 168 -13.22 -18.02 18.31
#